data_AF-A0A4U1EUW0-F1
#
_entry.id   AF-A0A4U1EUW0-F1
#
_cell.length_a   1.000
_cell.length_b   1.000
_cell.length_c   1.000
_cell.angle_alpha   90.00
_cell.angle_beta   90.00
_cell.angle_gamma   90.00
#
_symmetry.space_group_name_H-M   'P 1'
#
loop_
_entity.id
_entity.type
_entity.pdbx_description
1 polymer ?
#
loop_
_entity_poly.entity_id
_entity_poly.type
_entity_poly.pdbx_seq_one_letter_code
_entity_poly.pdbx_strand_id
1 'polypeptide(L)'
;AMVTPPSSTPSTEKGRGERATLPLLSQPLSSRQGATGTMKDEVALLATVTLLGVLLQAYFLLQVISARRAFHVSPPLTTGPPEFERIYRAQVNCSEYFPLFLATLWVAGIFFHEGAAALCGLVYLFARLRYFQGYARSAQQRLAPLYASARALWLLVVLAALGLLAHFLPAALLGQFQKLLQKA
;
A
#
# COMPACT_ATOMS: atom_id res chain seq x y z
N ALA A 1 -56.18 -51.04 -75.82
CA ALA A 1 -57.22 -51.49 -74.86
C ALA A 1 -56.79 -52.83 -74.28
N MET A 2 -57.09 -53.10 -72.99
CA MET A 2 -56.78 -54.33 -72.20
C MET A 2 -55.41 -54.23 -71.46
N VAL A 3 -55.17 -54.56 -70.17
CA VAL A 3 -55.89 -54.90 -68.92
C VAL A 3 -54.82 -54.79 -67.78
N THR A 4 -55.21 -54.37 -66.56
CA THR A 4 -54.46 -54.22 -65.26
C THR A 4 -53.96 -55.58 -64.67
N PRO A 5 -53.17 -55.76 -63.54
CA PRO A 5 -53.39 -55.20 -62.16
C PRO A 5 -52.11 -55.16 -61.20
N PRO A 6 -52.16 -55.31 -59.83
CA PRO A 6 -52.18 -54.22 -58.83
C PRO A 6 -51.17 -54.38 -57.63
N SER A 7 -51.43 -53.65 -56.52
CA SER A 7 -50.90 -53.74 -55.13
C SER A 7 -49.79 -52.74 -54.76
N SER A 8 -49.74 -52.03 -53.62
CA SER A 8 -50.46 -52.11 -52.34
C SER A 8 -50.42 -50.76 -51.58
N THR A 9 -51.47 -50.53 -50.80
CA THR A 9 -51.89 -49.49 -49.83
C THR A 9 -50.92 -49.18 -48.64
N PRO A 10 -51.27 -48.34 -47.62
CA PRO A 10 -51.71 -46.93 -47.64
C PRO A 10 -51.14 -46.08 -46.45
N SER A 11 -51.74 -44.91 -46.23
CA SER A 11 -51.93 -44.14 -44.98
C SER A 11 -50.85 -43.17 -44.51
N THR A 12 -51.04 -41.93 -44.95
CA THR A 12 -50.62 -40.66 -44.37
C THR A 12 -51.54 -40.28 -43.20
N GLU A 13 -50.98 -39.93 -42.04
CA GLU A 13 -51.66 -39.10 -41.03
C GLU A 13 -50.67 -38.14 -40.35
N LYS A 14 -51.23 -37.06 -39.83
CA LYS A 14 -50.72 -35.68 -39.83
C LYS A 14 -50.69 -35.14 -38.40
N GLY A 15 -49.71 -34.28 -38.10
CA GLY A 15 -49.70 -33.40 -36.91
C GLY A 15 -48.46 -33.61 -36.05
N ARG A 16 -47.94 -32.65 -35.29
CA ARG A 16 -48.23 -31.24 -35.04
C ARG A 16 -47.05 -30.79 -34.17
N GLY A 17 -46.51 -29.58 -34.40
CA GLY A 17 -45.24 -29.13 -33.84
C GLY A 17 -45.13 -29.19 -32.31
N GLU A 18 -43.97 -29.66 -31.85
CA GLU A 18 -43.45 -29.46 -30.50
C GLU A 18 -42.36 -28.38 -30.52
N ARG A 19 -42.61 -27.29 -29.80
CA ARG A 19 -41.58 -26.40 -29.25
C ARG A 19 -41.45 -26.71 -27.76
N ALA A 20 -40.22 -26.53 -27.27
CA ALA A 20 -39.79 -26.42 -25.88
C ALA A 20 -39.30 -27.71 -25.21
N THR A 21 -37.97 -27.89 -25.21
CA THR A 21 -37.19 -28.25 -24.01
C THR A 21 -35.71 -27.93 -24.30
N LEU A 22 -35.16 -26.97 -23.55
CA LEU A 22 -33.72 -26.73 -23.44
C LEU A 22 -33.07 -27.91 -22.71
N PRO A 23 -31.78 -28.17 -22.99
CA PRO A 23 -30.82 -28.20 -21.90
C PRO A 23 -29.88 -27.01 -22.06
N LEU A 24 -29.91 -26.14 -21.05
CA LEU A 24 -28.90 -25.14 -20.76
C LEU A 24 -27.52 -25.82 -20.82
N LEU A 25 -26.75 -25.57 -21.88
CA LEU A 25 -25.30 -25.70 -21.80
C LEU A 25 -24.85 -24.67 -20.77
N SER A 26 -24.58 -25.18 -19.57
CA SER A 26 -23.92 -24.47 -18.48
C SER A 26 -22.59 -23.92 -18.99
N GLN A 27 -22.61 -22.69 -19.51
CA GLN A 27 -21.41 -21.88 -19.57
C GLN A 27 -20.92 -21.78 -18.12
N PRO A 28 -19.67 -22.14 -17.80
CA PRO A 28 -19.12 -21.77 -16.52
C PRO A 28 -19.16 -20.25 -16.48
N LEU A 29 -19.89 -19.72 -15.49
CA LEU A 29 -19.78 -18.34 -15.06
C LEU A 29 -18.30 -18.01 -15.02
N SER A 30 -17.85 -17.23 -16.00
CA SER A 30 -16.61 -16.46 -15.90
C SER A 30 -16.86 -15.34 -14.89
N SER A 31 -17.15 -15.72 -13.65
CA SER A 31 -17.17 -14.85 -12.47
C SER A 31 -15.81 -14.93 -11.78
N ARG A 32 -14.75 -14.91 -12.58
CA ARG A 32 -13.38 -14.68 -12.12
C ARG A 32 -12.78 -13.45 -12.78
N GLN A 33 -13.59 -12.40 -12.96
CA GLN A 33 -13.08 -11.06 -12.68
C GLN A 33 -12.91 -10.98 -11.16
N GLY A 34 -11.82 -11.60 -10.66
CA GLY A 34 -11.29 -11.19 -9.38
C GLY A 34 -11.08 -9.69 -9.49
N ALA A 35 -11.62 -8.93 -8.54
CA ALA A 35 -11.53 -7.49 -8.51
C ALA A 35 -10.08 -7.07 -8.72
N THR A 36 -9.71 -6.75 -9.96
CA THR A 36 -8.45 -6.11 -10.29
C THR A 36 -8.62 -4.70 -9.79
N GLY A 37 -8.30 -4.48 -8.51
CA GLY A 37 -8.20 -3.15 -7.94
C GLY A 37 -7.40 -2.29 -8.89
N THR A 38 -7.88 -1.08 -9.14
CA THR A 38 -7.10 -0.14 -9.95
C THR A 38 -5.77 0.10 -9.25
N MET A 39 -4.68 0.45 -9.96
CA MET A 39 -3.39 0.77 -9.31
C MET A 39 -3.52 1.83 -8.20
N LYS A 40 -4.57 2.65 -8.24
CA LYS A 40 -4.89 3.63 -7.19
C LYS A 40 -5.35 2.94 -5.90
N ASP A 41 -6.12 1.86 -6.02
CA ASP A 41 -6.63 1.09 -4.89
C ASP A 41 -5.49 0.35 -4.16
N GLU A 42 -4.42 -0.02 -4.88
CA GLU A 42 -3.24 -0.70 -4.34
C GLU A 42 -2.25 0.22 -3.59
N VAL A 43 -2.44 1.55 -3.67
CA VAL A 43 -1.58 2.52 -2.99
C VAL A 43 -2.37 3.54 -2.16
N ALA A 44 -3.69 3.40 -2.09
CA ALA A 44 -4.58 4.35 -1.43
C ALA A 44 -4.26 4.48 0.06
N LEU A 45 -3.88 3.37 0.73
CA LEU A 45 -3.51 3.39 2.14
C LEU A 45 -2.18 4.12 2.34
N LEU A 46 -1.19 3.88 1.48
CA LEU A 46 0.11 4.55 1.53
C LEU A 46 -0.03 6.06 1.28
N ALA A 47 -0.85 6.44 0.30
CA ALA A 47 -1.16 7.83 0.00
C ALA A 47 -1.86 8.52 1.18
N THR A 48 -2.81 7.83 1.83
CA THR A 48 -3.50 8.33 3.02
C THR A 48 -2.54 8.57 4.18
N VAL A 49 -1.66 7.59 4.47
CA VAL A 49 -0.64 7.71 5.52
C VAL A 49 0.38 8.80 5.18
N THR A 50 0.74 8.95 3.90
CA THR A 50 1.61 10.03 3.42
C THR A 50 0.99 11.40 3.69
N LEU A 51 -0.29 11.59 3.34
CA LEU A 51 -1.01 12.84 3.58
C LEU A 51 -1.13 13.14 5.07
N LEU A 52 -1.41 12.13 5.90
CA LEU A 52 -1.40 12.29 7.35
C LEU A 52 -0.03 12.73 7.88
N GLY A 53 1.04 12.19 7.32
CA GLY A 53 2.42 12.61 7.61
C GLY A 53 2.69 14.07 7.25
N VAL A 54 2.19 14.53 6.09
CA VAL A 54 2.28 15.95 5.68
C VAL A 54 1.52 16.85 6.65
N LEU A 55 0.29 16.48 7.02
CA LEU A 55 -0.51 17.22 8.00
C LEU A 55 0.19 17.31 9.37
N LEU A 56 0.85 16.22 9.79
CA LEU A 56 1.62 16.21 11.03
C LEU A 56 2.85 17.14 10.98
N GLN A 57 3.57 17.19 9.85
CA GLN A 57 4.67 18.15 9.67
C GLN A 57 4.15 19.60 9.66
N ALA A 58 3.01 19.85 9.00
CA ALA A 58 2.37 21.17 9.02
C ALA A 58 1.98 21.59 10.44
N TYR A 59 1.44 20.67 11.25
CA TYR A 59 1.20 20.91 12.66
C TYR A 59 2.48 21.30 13.41
N PHE A 60 3.59 20.58 13.23
CA PHE A 60 4.87 20.94 13.88
C PHE A 60 5.38 22.32 13.46
N LEU A 61 5.25 22.69 12.18
CA LEU A 61 5.61 24.01 11.69
C LEU A 61 4.78 25.11 12.37
N LEU A 62 3.45 24.92 12.47
CA LEU A 62 2.57 25.86 13.16
C LEU A 62 2.93 26.01 14.65
N GLN A 63 3.31 24.91 15.31
CA GLN A 63 3.78 24.95 16.70
C GLN A 63 5.09 25.75 16.86
N VAL A 64 6.02 25.63 15.92
CA VAL A 64 7.25 26.46 15.91
C VAL A 64 6.91 27.93 15.69
N ILE A 65 6.00 28.25 14.76
CA ILE A 65 5.54 29.64 14.54
C ILE A 65 4.90 30.21 15.80
N SER A 66 4.05 29.43 16.48
CA SER A 66 3.45 29.80 17.77
C SER A 66 4.53 30.06 18.83
N ALA A 67 5.52 29.15 18.97
CA ALA A 67 6.61 29.31 19.92
C ALA A 67 7.47 30.55 19.62
N ARG A 68 7.75 30.87 18.35
CA ARG A 68 8.46 32.11 17.98
C ARG A 68 7.75 33.35 18.50
N ARG A 69 6.42 33.39 18.40
CA ARG A 69 5.61 34.51 18.93
C ARG A 69 5.65 34.55 20.45
N ALA A 70 5.49 33.40 21.11
CA ALA A 70 5.47 33.30 22.58
C ALA A 70 6.79 33.68 23.24
N PHE A 71 7.93 33.29 22.63
CA PHE A 71 9.27 33.55 23.15
C PHE A 71 9.98 34.74 22.48
N HIS A 72 9.28 35.48 21.61
CA HIS A 72 9.82 36.63 20.86
C HIS A 72 11.11 36.33 20.07
N VAL A 73 11.22 35.13 19.50
CA VAL A 73 12.38 34.71 18.70
C VAL A 73 12.10 34.94 17.20
N SER A 74 12.45 36.13 16.73
CA SER A 74 12.31 36.53 15.33
C SER A 74 13.29 35.79 14.40
N PRO A 75 12.88 35.38 13.19
CA PRO A 75 13.82 34.97 12.14
C PRO A 75 14.89 36.07 11.89
N PRO A 76 16.13 35.71 11.53
CA PRO A 76 16.63 34.37 11.21
C PRO A 76 17.05 33.53 12.43
N LEU A 77 16.86 34.01 13.66
CA LEU A 77 17.35 33.34 14.86
C LEU A 77 16.68 31.97 15.05
N THR A 78 17.49 31.01 15.46
CA THR A 78 17.09 29.64 15.81
C THR A 78 17.49 29.26 17.23
N THR A 79 18.10 30.20 17.95
CA THR A 79 18.49 30.10 19.37
C THR A 79 17.62 31.02 20.22
N GLY A 80 17.45 30.67 21.49
CA GLY A 80 16.57 31.38 22.41
C GLY A 80 16.44 30.66 23.75
N PRO A 81 15.34 30.87 24.49
CA PRO A 81 15.09 30.10 25.71
C PRO A 81 15.08 28.59 25.44
N PRO A 82 15.56 27.74 26.37
CA PRO A 82 15.63 26.29 26.15
C PRO A 82 14.31 25.65 25.74
N GLU A 83 13.16 26.21 26.15
CA GLU A 83 11.83 25.75 25.73
C GLU A 83 11.57 25.94 24.24
N PHE A 84 11.89 27.13 23.71
CA PHE A 84 11.81 27.42 22.29
C PHE A 84 12.72 26.49 21.49
N GLU A 85 13.99 26.36 21.92
CA GLU A 85 14.97 25.54 21.22
C GLU A 85 14.53 24.08 21.15
N ARG A 86 13.93 23.52 22.21
CA ARG A 86 13.41 22.14 22.18
C ARG A 86 12.29 21.97 21.16
N ILE A 87 11.33 22.90 21.09
CA ILE A 87 10.23 22.84 20.10
C ILE A 87 10.79 22.93 18.69
N TYR A 88 11.70 23.88 18.44
CA TYR A 88 12.36 24.04 17.15
C TYR A 88 13.15 22.78 16.75
N ARG A 89 13.99 22.25 17.65
CA ARG A 89 14.77 21.02 17.40
C ARG A 89 13.89 19.79 17.22
N ALA A 90 12.75 19.71 17.90
CA ALA A 90 11.80 18.62 17.72
C ALA A 90 11.21 18.64 16.30
N GLN A 91 10.80 19.82 15.79
CA GLN A 91 10.29 19.96 14.43
C GLN A 91 11.38 19.62 13.40
N VAL A 92 12.58 20.20 13.52
CA VAL A 92 13.69 19.95 12.59
C VAL A 92 14.00 18.46 12.49
N ASN A 93 14.12 17.76 13.63
CA ASN A 93 14.38 16.32 13.62
C ASN A 93 13.24 15.52 12.97
N CYS A 94 11.98 15.89 13.22
CA CYS A 94 10.86 15.25 12.54
C CYS A 94 10.92 15.47 11.02
N SER A 95 11.38 16.63 10.55
CA SER A 95 11.51 16.92 9.13
C SER A 95 12.70 16.21 8.48
N GLU A 96 13.84 16.07 9.15
CA GLU A 96 15.01 15.32 8.66
C GLU A 96 14.69 13.84 8.41
N TYR A 97 13.88 13.22 9.28
CA TYR A 97 13.49 11.82 9.12
C TYR A 97 12.29 11.61 8.19
N PHE A 98 11.57 12.67 7.82
CA PHE A 98 10.35 12.54 7.02
C PHE A 98 10.61 11.93 5.63
N PRO A 99 11.65 12.34 4.88
CA PRO A 99 12.00 11.69 3.61
C PRO A 99 12.36 10.21 3.75
N LEU A 100 13.07 9.83 4.83
CA LEU A 100 13.42 8.43 5.09
C LEU A 100 12.17 7.59 5.34
N PHE A 101 11.24 8.13 6.12
CA PHE A 101 9.94 7.52 6.36
C PHE A 101 9.15 7.34 5.06
N LEU A 102 9.04 8.37 4.23
CA LEU A 102 8.33 8.27 2.95
C LEU A 102 8.96 7.22 2.04
N ALA A 103 10.28 7.26 1.85
CA ALA A 103 10.98 6.29 1.00
C ALA A 103 10.72 4.85 1.46
N THR A 104 10.89 4.58 2.75
CA THR A 104 10.70 3.23 3.29
C THR A 104 9.24 2.79 3.33
N LEU A 105 8.29 3.68 3.61
CA LEU A 105 6.85 3.40 3.54
C LEU A 105 6.44 2.94 2.15
N TRP A 106 6.83 3.69 1.11
CA TRP A 106 6.44 3.41 -0.26
C TRP A 106 7.11 2.14 -0.80
N VAL A 107 8.41 1.95 -0.55
CA VAL A 107 9.10 0.72 -0.97
C VAL A 107 8.53 -0.50 -0.25
N ALA A 108 8.31 -0.44 1.06
CA ALA A 108 7.70 -1.55 1.80
C ALA A 108 6.26 -1.83 1.34
N GLY A 109 5.48 -0.79 1.07
CA GLY A 109 4.09 -0.94 0.64
C GLY A 109 3.97 -1.59 -0.74
N ILE A 110 4.84 -1.20 -1.68
CA ILE A 110 4.84 -1.72 -3.06
C ILE A 110 5.47 -3.12 -3.14
N PHE A 111 6.64 -3.33 -2.51
CA PHE A 111 7.41 -4.57 -2.69
C PHE A 111 7.10 -5.66 -1.66
N PHE A 112 6.46 -5.33 -0.53
CA PHE A 112 6.16 -6.31 0.51
C PHE A 112 4.66 -6.46 0.73
N HIS A 113 4.00 -5.46 1.33
CA HIS A 113 2.56 -5.51 1.58
C HIS A 113 2.02 -4.12 1.97
N GLU A 114 1.04 -3.61 1.23
CA GLU A 114 0.45 -2.27 1.41
C GLU A 114 -0.07 -2.05 2.84
N GLY A 115 -0.99 -2.91 3.31
CA GLY A 115 -1.61 -2.81 4.63
C GLY A 115 -0.62 -2.87 5.80
N ALA A 116 0.39 -3.75 5.75
CA ALA A 116 1.41 -3.85 6.79
C ALA A 116 2.29 -2.58 6.85
N ALA A 117 2.69 -2.06 5.69
CA ALA A 117 3.44 -0.81 5.60
C ALA A 117 2.62 0.38 6.11
N ALA A 118 1.35 0.47 5.73
CA ALA A 118 0.43 1.51 6.20
C ALA A 118 0.26 1.48 7.73
N LEU A 119 0.06 0.30 8.32
CA LEU A 119 -0.04 0.14 9.78
C LEU A 119 1.24 0.58 10.50
N CYS A 120 2.40 0.13 10.01
CA CYS A 120 3.69 0.57 10.56
C CYS A 120 3.87 2.09 10.44
N GLY A 121 3.41 2.68 9.33
CA GLY A 121 3.44 4.12 9.11
C GLY A 121 2.54 4.89 10.08
N LEU A 122 1.34 4.40 10.39
CA LEU A 122 0.48 5.00 11.42
C LEU A 122 1.15 4.96 12.79
N VAL A 123 1.76 3.84 13.17
CA VAL A 123 2.52 3.71 14.43
C VAL A 123 3.69 4.69 14.46
N TYR A 124 4.42 4.82 13.35
CA TYR A 124 5.51 5.78 13.22
C TYR A 124 5.05 7.22 13.42
N LEU A 125 3.98 7.64 12.73
CA LEU A 125 3.44 9.00 12.82
C LEU A 125 2.91 9.32 14.22
N PHE A 126 2.21 8.37 14.86
CA PHE A 126 1.77 8.54 16.24
C PHE A 126 2.96 8.68 17.20
N ALA A 127 3.98 7.83 17.06
CA ALA A 127 5.20 7.94 17.86
C ALA A 127 5.92 9.29 17.62
N ARG A 128 5.91 9.82 16.39
CA ARG A 128 6.46 11.15 16.07
C ARG A 128 5.68 12.29 16.71
N LEU A 129 4.34 12.21 16.75
CA LEU A 129 3.53 13.16 17.50
C LEU A 129 3.90 13.16 18.98
N ARG A 130 4.02 11.98 19.59
CA ARG A 130 4.42 11.82 21.00
C ARG A 130 5.85 12.31 21.25
N TYR A 131 6.77 12.06 20.31
CA TYR A 131 8.14 12.56 20.35
C TYR A 131 8.16 14.09 20.41
N PHE A 132 7.42 14.74 19.50
CA PHE A 132 7.34 16.19 19.46
C PHE A 132 6.77 16.78 20.75
N GLN A 133 5.62 16.27 21.21
CA GLN A 133 4.97 16.71 22.44
C GLN A 133 5.85 16.50 23.68
N GLY A 134 6.52 15.34 23.76
CA GLY A 134 7.43 15.03 24.86
C GLY A 134 8.65 15.93 24.86
N TYR A 135 9.25 16.16 23.69
CA TYR A 135 10.45 16.99 23.57
C TYR A 135 10.17 18.46 23.89
N ALA A 136 9.04 19.00 23.44
CA ALA A 136 8.60 20.35 23.80
C ALA A 136 8.59 20.56 25.33
N ARG A 137 8.12 19.57 26.09
CA ARG A 137 8.10 19.61 27.57
C ARG A 137 9.49 19.45 28.17
N SER A 138 10.21 18.39 27.80
CA SER A 138 11.57 18.15 28.30
C SER A 138 12.40 17.28 27.35
N ALA A 139 13.73 17.44 27.40
CA ALA A 139 14.64 16.63 26.60
C ALA A 139 14.56 15.13 26.93
N GLN A 140 14.24 14.76 28.17
CA GLN A 140 14.16 13.36 28.59
C GLN A 140 12.90 12.66 28.08
N GLN A 141 11.76 13.36 28.07
CA GLN A 141 10.47 12.79 27.62
C GLN A 141 10.43 12.48 26.12
N ARG A 142 11.42 12.94 25.34
CA ARG A 142 11.54 12.59 23.92
C ARG A 142 12.00 11.14 23.71
N LEU A 143 12.71 10.53 24.66
CA LEU A 143 13.47 9.29 24.40
C LEU A 143 12.57 8.07 24.14
N ALA A 144 11.59 7.82 25.01
CA ALA A 144 10.67 6.69 24.84
C ALA A 144 9.93 6.71 23.48
N PRO A 145 9.28 7.82 23.08
CA PRO A 145 8.65 7.89 21.76
C PRO A 145 9.66 7.92 20.60
N LEU A 146 10.88 8.44 20.80
CA LEU A 146 11.95 8.33 19.82
C LEU A 146 12.27 6.87 19.52
N TYR A 147 12.49 6.04 20.54
CA TYR A 147 12.75 4.60 20.35
C TYR A 147 11.55 3.88 19.71
N ALA A 148 10.32 4.25 20.06
CA ALA A 148 9.13 3.71 19.42
C ALA A 148 9.09 4.03 17.91
N SER A 149 9.32 5.30 17.54
CA SER A 149 9.37 5.71 16.12
C SER A 149 10.54 5.05 15.38
N ALA A 150 11.71 4.90 16.00
CA ALA A 150 12.84 4.23 15.41
C ALA A 150 12.54 2.75 15.12
N ARG A 151 11.91 2.03 16.05
CA ARG A 151 11.51 0.63 15.83
C ARG A 151 10.52 0.48 14.66
N ALA A 152 9.52 1.37 14.58
CA ALA A 152 8.57 1.36 13.46
C ALA A 152 9.25 1.63 12.11
N LEU A 153 10.19 2.59 12.08
CA LEU A 153 10.95 2.91 10.87
C LEU A 153 11.88 1.76 10.45
N TRP A 154 12.59 1.16 11.40
CA TRP A 154 13.43 -0.01 11.12
C TRP A 154 12.63 -1.22 10.65
N LEU A 155 11.42 -1.41 11.18
CA LEU A 155 10.52 -2.43 10.67
C LEU A 155 10.16 -2.18 9.20
N LEU A 156 9.81 -0.94 8.82
CA LEU A 156 9.58 -0.58 7.41
C LEU A 156 10.82 -0.85 6.53
N VAL A 157 12.03 -0.55 7.02
CA VAL A 157 13.27 -0.86 6.30
C VAL A 157 13.41 -2.37 6.07
N VAL A 158 13.16 -3.18 7.09
CA VAL A 158 13.23 -4.65 6.98
C VAL A 158 12.18 -5.17 5.99
N LEU A 159 10.94 -4.69 6.06
CA LEU A 159 9.89 -5.09 5.11
C LEU A 159 10.27 -4.71 3.67
N ALA A 160 10.77 -3.49 3.45
CA ALA A 160 11.27 -3.04 2.15
C ALA A 160 12.39 -3.94 1.62
N ALA A 161 13.40 -4.24 2.46
CA ALA A 161 14.52 -5.10 2.08
C ALA A 161 14.06 -6.52 1.75
N LEU A 162 13.19 -7.12 2.56
CA LEU A 162 12.64 -8.45 2.30
C LEU A 162 11.82 -8.49 1.00
N GLY A 163 11.01 -7.47 0.73
CA GLY A 163 10.25 -7.37 -0.52
C GLY A 163 11.16 -7.28 -1.75
N LEU A 164 12.20 -6.45 -1.69
CA LEU A 164 13.18 -6.34 -2.78
C LEU A 164 14.00 -7.63 -2.97
N LEU A 165 14.40 -8.29 -1.89
CA LEU A 165 15.07 -9.59 -1.96
C LEU A 165 14.18 -10.65 -2.62
N ALA A 166 12.90 -10.72 -2.24
CA ALA A 166 11.94 -11.63 -2.85
C ALA A 166 11.75 -11.35 -4.36
N HIS A 167 11.85 -10.09 -4.79
CA HIS A 167 11.74 -9.70 -6.18
C HIS A 167 12.98 -10.09 -7.02
N PHE A 168 14.19 -9.78 -6.54
CA PHE A 168 15.42 -9.92 -7.34
C PHE A 168 16.10 -11.29 -7.21
N LEU A 169 15.98 -11.95 -6.05
CA LEU A 169 16.72 -13.19 -5.78
C LEU A 169 16.38 -14.35 -6.73
N PRO A 170 15.11 -14.61 -7.09
CA PRO A 170 14.77 -15.71 -8.01
C PRO A 170 15.40 -15.56 -9.40
N ALA A 171 15.35 -14.35 -9.97
CA ALA A 171 15.94 -14.06 -11.28
C ALA A 171 17.47 -14.21 -11.28
N ALA A 172 18.12 -13.74 -10.20
CA ALA A 172 19.57 -13.88 -10.04
C ALA A 172 20.00 -15.35 -9.98
N LEU A 173 19.28 -16.18 -9.21
CA LEU A 173 19.57 -17.61 -9.07
C LEU A 173 19.33 -18.37 -10.39
N LEU A 174 18.23 -18.09 -11.09
CA LEU A 174 17.95 -18.69 -12.39
C LEU A 174 19.02 -18.35 -13.42
N GLY A 175 19.46 -17.09 -13.49
CA GLY A 175 20.53 -16.67 -14.40
C GLY A 175 21.88 -17.32 -14.08
N GLN A 176 22.18 -17.56 -12.80
CA GLN A 176 23.39 -18.27 -12.39
C GLN A 176 23.32 -19.76 -12.75
N PHE A 177 22.16 -20.41 -12.54
CA PHE A 177 21.94 -21.80 -12.89
C PHE A 177 22.06 -22.06 -14.40
N GLN A 178 21.48 -21.18 -15.23
CA GLN A 178 21.61 -21.26 -16.69
C GLN A 178 23.06 -21.18 -17.16
N LYS A 179 23.86 -20.30 -16.56
CA LYS A 179 25.30 -20.18 -16.87
C LYS A 179 26.09 -21.44 -16.48
N LEU A 180 25.70 -22.13 -15.41
CA LEU A 180 26.32 -23.40 -15.01
C LEU A 180 25.96 -24.52 -15.99
N LEU A 181 24.69 -24.61 -16.42
CA LEU A 181 24.25 -25.58 -17.42
C LEU A 181 24.95 -25.40 -18.77
N GLN A 182 25.22 -24.16 -19.20
CA GLN A 182 25.93 -23.91 -20.46
C GLN A 182 27.42 -24.28 -20.43
N LYS A 183 28.00 -24.48 -19.23
CA LYS A 183 29.42 -24.83 -19.03
C LYS A 183 29.65 -26.32 -18.82
N ALA A 184 28.60 -27.08 -18.52
CA ALA A 184 28.63 -28.53 -18.33
C ALA A 184 28.39 -29.25 -19.67
#